data_AF-A0A920VTT1-F1
#
_entry.id   AF-A0A920VTT1-F1
#
_cell.length_a   1.000
_cell.length_b   1.000
_cell.length_c   1.000
_cell.angle_alpha   90.00
_cell.angle_beta   90.00
_cell.angle_gamma   90.00
#
_symmetry.space_group_name_H-M   'P 1'
#
loop_
_entity.id
_entity.type
_entity.pdbx_description
1 polymer ?
#
loop_
_entity_poly.entity_id
_entity_poly.type
_entity_poly.pdbx_seq_one_letter_code
_entity_poly.pdbx_strand_id
1 'polypeptide(L)'
;MADPIFEKWLLNPTLNAMMDYLMKGTKQLSSMTSFIKWQGEGYGETLGLHSDTRPSTPEGLIPSSWFDVSNSTYCLTDYTKENGAMAMVPGSHRLYRQPKPGEGVDKAVPVKQKQAL
;
A
#
# COMPACT_ATOMS: atom_id res chain seq x y z
N MET A 1 19.71 1.77 -18.89
CA MET A 1 19.22 2.84 -18.01
C MET A 1 17.71 2.66 -17.84
N ALA A 2 17.15 3.04 -16.70
CA ALA A 2 15.70 3.02 -16.51
C ALA A 2 15.01 4.03 -17.46
N ASP A 3 13.75 3.79 -17.80
CA ASP A 3 12.94 4.72 -18.58
C ASP A 3 12.75 6.04 -17.80
N PRO A 4 12.89 7.23 -18.44
CA PRO A 4 12.70 8.53 -17.77
C PRO A 4 11.34 8.70 -17.08
N ILE A 5 10.32 7.93 -17.49
CA ILE A 5 9.01 7.97 -16.83
C ILE A 5 9.10 7.55 -15.35
N PHE A 6 10.03 6.66 -15.00
CA PHE A 6 10.22 6.20 -13.63
C PHE A 6 10.64 7.36 -12.73
N GLU A 7 11.64 8.14 -13.16
CA GLU A 7 12.11 9.32 -12.43
C GLU A 7 10.99 10.36 -12.32
N LYS A 8 10.24 10.61 -13.41
CA LYS A 8 9.10 11.54 -13.39
C LYS A 8 8.03 11.15 -12.37
N TRP A 9 7.69 9.86 -12.28
CA TRP A 9 6.71 9.38 -11.31
C TRP A 9 7.25 9.35 -9.88
N LEU A 10 8.51 8.95 -9.70
CA LEU A 10 9.16 8.95 -8.40
C LEU A 10 9.26 10.38 -7.83
N LEU A 11 9.59 11.36 -8.67
CA LEU A 11 9.74 12.77 -8.32
C LEU A 11 8.44 13.58 -8.47
N ASN A 12 7.28 12.93 -8.58
CA ASN A 12 6.00 13.63 -8.65
C ASN A 12 5.84 14.56 -7.42
N PRO A 13 5.62 15.88 -7.60
CA PRO A 13 5.67 16.85 -6.51
C PRO A 13 4.52 16.66 -5.52
N THR A 14 3.32 16.29 -5.99
CA THR A 14 2.16 16.02 -5.13
C THR A 14 2.40 14.79 -4.26
N LEU A 15 2.87 13.70 -4.86
CA LEU A 15 3.23 12.49 -4.11
C LEU A 15 4.30 12.81 -3.06
N ASN A 16 5.34 13.51 -3.47
CA ASN A 16 6.44 13.86 -2.60
C ASN A 16 6.02 14.75 -1.44
N ALA A 17 5.13 15.72 -1.66
CA ALA A 17 4.60 16.56 -0.58
C ALA A 17 3.80 15.75 0.43
N MET A 18 2.94 14.82 -0.03
CA MET A 18 2.18 13.95 0.87
C MET A 18 3.09 13.02 1.68
N MET A 19 4.07 12.39 1.03
CA MET A 19 5.02 11.51 1.71
C MET A 19 5.89 12.27 2.71
N ASP A 20 6.28 13.50 2.39
CA ASP A 20 7.06 14.34 3.29
C ASP A 20 6.29 14.66 4.57
N TYR A 21 5.01 15.05 4.41
CA TYR A 21 4.11 15.30 5.53
C TYR A 21 3.89 14.05 6.40
N LEU A 22 3.55 12.90 5.79
CA LEU A 22 3.27 11.65 6.50
C LEU A 22 4.50 11.12 7.23
N MET A 23 5.67 11.21 6.60
CA MET A 23 6.95 10.77 7.16
C MET A 23 7.67 11.85 7.98
N LYS A 24 7.00 12.98 8.29
CA LYS A 24 7.54 14.08 9.12
C LYS A 24 8.91 14.60 8.64
N GLY A 25 9.09 14.72 7.33
CA GLY A 25 10.33 15.22 6.72
C GLY A 25 11.48 14.21 6.67
N THR A 26 11.27 12.95 7.07
CA THR A 26 12.34 11.91 7.08
C THR A 26 12.17 10.87 5.98
N LYS A 27 11.41 11.17 4.92
CA LYS A 27 11.15 10.21 3.83
C LYS A 27 12.45 9.81 3.13
N GLN A 28 12.57 8.52 2.81
CA GLN A 28 13.56 7.97 1.90
C GLN A 28 12.88 6.94 1.02
N LEU A 29 13.34 6.79 -0.22
CA LEU A 29 12.84 5.74 -1.09
C LEU A 29 13.31 4.37 -0.57
N SER A 30 12.37 3.55 -0.12
CA SER A 30 12.65 2.15 0.26
C SER A 30 12.58 1.23 -0.95
N SER A 31 11.48 1.29 -1.72
CA SER A 31 11.31 0.51 -2.95
C SER A 31 10.29 1.17 -3.88
N MET A 32 10.40 0.89 -5.18
CA MET A 32 9.38 1.21 -6.18
C MET A 32 9.33 0.07 -7.18
N THR A 33 8.21 -0.65 -7.18
CA THR A 33 8.03 -1.89 -7.95
C THR A 33 6.72 -1.83 -8.72
N SER A 34 6.63 -2.63 -9.78
CA SER A 34 5.36 -2.92 -10.45
C SER A 34 4.84 -4.27 -9.98
N PHE A 35 3.53 -4.37 -9.80
CA PHE A 35 2.86 -5.60 -9.39
C PHE A 35 1.76 -5.95 -10.38
N ILE A 36 1.87 -7.13 -10.99
CA ILE A 36 0.90 -7.64 -11.95
C ILE A 36 0.18 -8.82 -11.30
N LYS A 37 -1.14 -8.68 -11.13
CA LYS A 37 -2.01 -9.80 -10.75
C LYS A 37 -2.38 -10.57 -12.01
N TRP A 38 -1.95 -11.82 -12.08
CA TRP A 38 -2.31 -12.71 -13.18
C TRP A 38 -3.79 -13.10 -13.10
N GLN A 39 -4.43 -13.26 -14.26
CA GLN A 39 -5.81 -13.74 -14.34
C GLN A 39 -5.84 -15.27 -14.35
N GLY A 40 -6.80 -15.88 -13.64
CA GLY A 40 -6.98 -17.34 -13.59
C GLY A 40 -6.46 -17.98 -12.31
N GLU A 41 -6.17 -19.28 -12.39
CA GLU A 41 -5.77 -20.10 -11.24
C GLU A 41 -4.32 -19.84 -10.82
N GLY A 42 -4.05 -19.81 -9.51
CA GLY A 42 -2.70 -19.78 -8.95
C GLY A 42 -2.41 -18.67 -7.94
N TYR A 43 -3.17 -17.57 -7.94
CA TYR A 43 -2.97 -16.45 -7.00
C TYR A 43 -3.82 -16.53 -5.72
N GLY A 44 -4.70 -17.54 -5.63
CA GLY A 44 -5.73 -17.63 -4.59
C GLY A 44 -6.83 -16.57 -4.74
N GLU A 45 -7.77 -16.54 -3.80
CA GLU A 45 -8.86 -15.54 -3.81
C GLU A 45 -8.36 -14.14 -3.43
N THR A 46 -7.43 -14.05 -2.47
CA THR A 46 -6.84 -12.79 -2.00
C THR A 46 -5.41 -13.02 -1.49
N LEU A 47 -4.62 -11.94 -1.38
CA LEU A 47 -3.29 -11.95 -0.76
C LEU A 47 -3.31 -11.93 0.79
N GLY A 48 -4.50 -11.89 1.40
CA GLY A 48 -4.64 -11.67 2.84
C GLY A 48 -4.36 -10.23 3.28
N LEU A 49 -5.08 -9.78 4.30
CA LEU A 49 -4.85 -8.46 4.89
C LEU A 49 -3.56 -8.47 5.72
N HIS A 50 -2.75 -7.43 5.55
CA HIS A 50 -1.53 -7.20 6.32
C HIS A 50 -1.22 -5.70 6.41
N SER A 51 -0.31 -5.36 7.32
CA SER A 51 0.42 -4.09 7.31
C SER A 51 1.82 -4.33 6.75
N ASP A 52 2.31 -3.43 5.91
CA ASP A 52 3.68 -3.52 5.36
C ASP A 52 4.75 -3.28 6.42
N THR A 53 4.42 -2.52 7.47
CA THR A 53 5.31 -2.36 8.63
C THR A 53 5.37 -3.64 9.43
N ARG A 54 6.59 -4.16 9.63
CA ARG A 54 6.82 -5.32 10.48
C ARG A 54 6.64 -4.94 11.96
N PRO A 55 6.06 -5.83 12.78
CA PRO A 55 6.07 -5.65 14.22
C PRO A 55 7.49 -5.48 14.74
N SER A 56 7.69 -4.51 15.65
CA SER A 56 9.02 -4.15 16.17
C SER A 56 9.16 -4.40 17.67
N THR A 57 8.14 -4.95 18.33
CA THR A 57 8.17 -5.28 19.77
C THR A 57 7.88 -6.76 20.00
N PRO A 58 8.31 -7.34 21.15
CA PRO A 58 7.99 -8.72 21.51
C PRO A 58 6.48 -9.02 21.54
N GLU A 59 5.67 -8.01 21.84
CA GLU A 59 4.20 -8.08 21.89
C GLU A 59 3.55 -7.97 20.50
N GLY A 60 4.35 -7.81 19.45
CA GLY A 60 3.86 -7.72 18.07
C GLY A 60 3.27 -6.35 17.70
N LEU A 61 3.67 -5.28 18.40
CA LEU A 61 3.18 -3.93 18.13
C LEU A 61 3.97 -3.21 17.04
N ILE A 62 3.28 -2.31 16.35
CA ILE A 62 3.80 -1.39 15.35
C ILE A 62 3.98 -0.01 16.02
N PRO A 63 5.07 0.73 15.76
CA PRO A 63 5.29 2.05 16.35
C PRO A 63 4.13 3.02 16.09
N SER A 64 3.75 3.79 17.13
CA SER A 64 2.69 4.81 17.03
C SER A 64 3.21 6.24 16.99
N SER A 65 4.46 6.47 17.41
CA SER A 65 5.10 7.79 17.48
C SER A 65 5.79 8.19 16.16
N TRP A 66 6.11 7.22 15.31
CA TRP A 66 6.70 7.40 13.98
C TRP A 66 6.15 6.34 13.03
N PHE A 67 6.11 6.67 11.73
CA PHE A 67 5.71 5.72 10.69
C PHE A 67 6.98 5.18 10.03
N ASP A 68 7.10 3.85 10.01
CA ASP A 68 8.23 3.15 9.38
C ASP A 68 8.14 3.22 7.84
N VAL A 69 6.94 3.08 7.31
CA VAL A 69 6.65 3.04 5.87
C VAL A 69 5.35 3.79 5.58
N SER A 70 5.32 4.48 4.45
CA SER A 70 4.11 5.00 3.81
C SER A 70 4.16 4.63 2.33
N ASN A 71 3.12 3.94 1.85
CA ASN A 71 3.06 3.42 0.50
C ASN A 71 2.13 4.24 -0.40
N SER A 72 2.49 4.30 -1.68
CA SER A 72 1.65 4.84 -2.73
C SER A 72 1.65 3.91 -3.92
N THR A 73 0.58 3.96 -4.71
CA THR A 73 0.42 3.09 -5.86
C THR A 73 -0.12 3.89 -7.02
N TYR A 74 0.60 3.83 -8.14
CA TYR A 74 0.10 4.32 -9.42
C TYR A 74 -0.78 3.24 -10.05
N CYS A 75 -2.04 3.58 -10.34
CA CYS A 75 -2.95 2.68 -11.04
C CYS A 75 -2.62 2.68 -12.53
N LEU A 76 -1.87 1.68 -12.97
CA LEU A 76 -1.49 1.49 -14.39
C LEU A 76 -2.60 0.85 -15.23
N THR A 77 -3.62 0.30 -14.58
CA THR A 77 -4.85 -0.22 -15.17
C THR A 77 -6.03 0.18 -14.29
N ASP A 78 -7.25 -0.02 -14.78
CA ASP A 78 -8.45 0.23 -14.00
C ASP A 78 -8.52 -0.67 -12.76
N TYR A 79 -8.63 -0.03 -11.60
CA TYR A 79 -8.86 -0.69 -10.33
C TYR A 79 -10.36 -0.81 -10.11
N THR A 80 -10.89 -2.01 -10.37
CA THR A 80 -12.26 -2.41 -10.05
C THR A 80 -12.26 -3.57 -9.07
N LYS A 81 -13.37 -3.81 -8.37
CA LYS A 81 -13.49 -4.94 -7.44
C LYS A 81 -13.30 -6.25 -8.20
N GLU A 82 -13.86 -6.32 -9.40
CA GLU A 82 -13.87 -7.46 -10.29
C GLU A 82 -12.46 -7.79 -10.81
N ASN A 83 -11.62 -6.77 -11.06
CA ASN A 83 -10.23 -6.94 -11.49
C ASN A 83 -9.25 -7.09 -10.30
N GLY A 84 -9.79 -7.31 -9.09
CA GLY A 84 -9.03 -7.54 -7.87
C GLY A 84 -8.33 -6.30 -7.30
N ALA A 85 -8.92 -5.11 -7.44
CA ALA A 85 -8.35 -3.87 -6.88
C ALA A 85 -7.81 -4.06 -5.46
N MET A 86 -6.71 -3.37 -5.15
CA MET A 86 -6.18 -3.33 -3.79
C MET A 86 -7.30 -2.91 -2.82
N ALA A 87 -7.43 -3.62 -1.71
CA ALA A 87 -8.40 -3.32 -0.67
C ALA A 87 -7.70 -2.86 0.60
N MET A 88 -8.36 -2.00 1.36
CA MET A 88 -7.88 -1.53 2.67
C MET A 88 -9.01 -1.55 3.68
N VAL A 89 -8.69 -1.66 4.97
CA VAL A 89 -9.67 -1.51 6.06
C VAL A 89 -9.53 -0.10 6.65
N PRO A 90 -10.49 0.81 6.45
CA PRO A 90 -10.38 2.17 6.96
C PRO A 90 -10.23 2.20 8.49
N GLY A 91 -9.28 2.99 8.98
CA GLY A 91 -9.00 3.13 10.42
C GLY A 91 -8.16 2.02 11.06
N SER A 92 -7.84 0.93 10.34
CA SER A 92 -7.05 -0.19 10.89
C SER A 92 -5.66 0.22 11.39
N HIS A 93 -5.05 1.26 10.79
CA HIS A 93 -3.76 1.82 11.20
C HIS A 93 -3.72 2.29 12.67
N ARG A 94 -4.88 2.52 13.31
CA ARG A 94 -4.99 2.92 14.72
C ARG A 94 -4.86 1.74 15.70
N LEU A 95 -4.81 0.51 15.19
CA LEU A 95 -4.65 -0.69 16.01
C LEU A 95 -3.19 -0.98 16.37
N TYR A 96 -2.23 -0.40 15.64
CA TYR A 96 -0.80 -0.53 15.89
C TYR A 96 -0.32 -1.99 16.02
N ARG A 97 -0.85 -2.89 15.19
CA ARG A 97 -0.49 -4.30 15.10
C ARG A 97 -0.91 -4.89 13.75
N GLN A 98 -0.41 -6.08 13.43
CA GLN A 98 -0.91 -6.88 12.31
C GLN A 98 -2.37 -7.34 12.56
N PRO A 99 -3.18 -7.53 11.51
CA PRO A 99 -4.49 -8.14 11.64
C PRO A 99 -4.37 -9.60 12.07
N LYS A 100 -5.33 -10.07 12.86
CA LYS A 100 -5.48 -11.51 13.14
C LYS A 100 -6.05 -12.22 11.90
N PRO A 101 -5.89 -13.55 11.77
CA PRO A 101 -6.51 -14.29 10.67
C PRO A 101 -8.01 -13.99 10.53
N GLY A 102 -8.42 -13.54 9.35
CA GLY A 102 -9.81 -13.19 9.03
C GLY A 102 -10.31 -11.83 9.56
N GLU A 103 -9.51 -11.12 10.36
CA GLU A 103 -9.93 -9.84 10.96
C GLU A 103 -10.11 -8.75 9.89
N GLY A 104 -11.29 -8.13 9.86
CA GLY A 104 -11.57 -6.96 9.02
C GLY A 104 -11.82 -7.26 7.54
N VAL A 105 -11.84 -8.53 7.13
CA VAL A 105 -12.16 -8.95 5.75
C VAL A 105 -13.54 -8.43 5.32
N ASP A 106 -14.51 -8.47 6.23
CA ASP A 106 -15.88 -7.96 6.05
C ASP A 106 -15.95 -6.43 5.91
N LYS A 107 -14.91 -5.72 6.37
CA LYS A 107 -14.81 -4.25 6.38
C LYS A 107 -13.86 -3.71 5.32
N ALA A 108 -13.20 -4.58 4.56
CA ALA A 108 -12.26 -4.19 3.54
C ALA A 108 -13.00 -3.50 2.38
N VAL A 109 -12.54 -2.31 2.01
CA VAL A 109 -13.07 -1.55 0.89
C VAL A 109 -12.08 -1.57 -0.27
N PRO A 110 -12.52 -1.87 -1.51
CA PRO A 110 -11.66 -1.80 -2.68
C PRO A 110 -11.35 -0.34 -3.01
N VAL A 111 -10.10 -0.03 -3.28
CA VAL A 111 -9.70 1.26 -3.85
C VAL A 111 -10.10 1.26 -5.32
N LYS A 112 -11.12 2.04 -5.68
CA LYS A 112 -11.58 2.17 -7.06
C LYS A 112 -10.92 3.38 -7.70
N GLN A 113 -10.29 3.18 -8.85
CA GLN A 113 -9.62 4.24 -9.58
C GLN A 113 -9.54 3.88 -11.07
N LYS A 114 -9.72 4.88 -11.94
CA LYS A 114 -9.44 4.69 -13.38
C LYS A 114 -7.95 4.84 -13.65
N GLN A 115 -7.47 4.16 -14.68
CA GLN A 115 -6.08 4.29 -15.14
C GLN A 115 -5.70 5.77 -15.24
N ALA A 116 -4.54 6.10 -14.67
CA ALA A 116 -3.98 7.44 -14.74
C ALA A 116 -3.23 7.63 -16.06
N LEU A 117 -3.94 7.63 -17.20
CA LEU A 117 -3.44 8.06 -18.50
C LEU A 117 -4.53 8.80 -19.28
#